data_AF-A0A951NHQ7-F1
#
_entry.id   AF-A0A951NHQ7-F1
#
_cell.length_a   1.000
_cell.length_b   1.000
_cell.length_c   1.000
_cell.angle_alpha   90.00
_cell.angle_beta   90.00
_cell.angle_gamma   90.00
#
_symmetry.space_group_name_H-M   'P 1'
#
loop_
_entity.id
_entity.type
_entity.pdbx_description
1 polymer ?
#
loop_
_entity_poly.entity_id
_entity_poly.type
_entity_poly.pdbx_seq_one_letter_code
_entity_poly.pdbx_strand_id
1 'polypeptide(L)'
;MDDSTAAALALEETAPVEVALPTFAVLARLRSTAADGPAAVADVIGQVAPSAGLYDDVVVERQEDDGSFWVVVRFVTVSVDVHTAVLGVHETLTGQGVAVDEVWALPI
;
A
#
# COMPACT_ATOMS: atom_id res chain seq x y z
N MET A 1 -4.45 -40.73 47.83
CA MET A 1 -4.05 -41.20 46.48
C MET A 1 -4.32 -40.00 45.62
N ASP A 2 -3.35 -39.10 45.62
CA ASP A 2 -3.58 -37.69 45.35
C ASP A 2 -3.17 -37.41 43.91
N ASP A 3 -4.02 -36.65 43.26
CA ASP A 3 -4.13 -36.35 41.85
C ASP A 3 -2.82 -35.77 41.27
N SER A 4 -1.84 -36.64 41.03
CA SER A 4 -0.57 -36.31 40.39
C SER A 4 -0.72 -36.38 38.88
N THR A 5 -1.63 -35.58 38.33
CA THR A 5 -1.65 -35.27 36.90
C THR A 5 -2.23 -33.88 36.67
N ALA A 6 -1.80 -32.90 37.48
CA ALA A 6 -1.80 -31.52 37.02
C ALA A 6 -0.73 -31.44 35.91
N ALA A 7 -1.17 -31.73 34.69
CA ALA A 7 -0.40 -31.63 33.46
C ALA A 7 0.30 -30.29 33.43
N ALA A 8 1.60 -30.31 33.73
CA ALA A 8 2.52 -29.24 33.43
C ALA A 8 2.68 -29.18 31.92
N LEU A 9 1.64 -28.69 31.23
CA LEU A 9 1.80 -28.05 29.95
C LEU A 9 2.56 -26.76 30.24
N ALA A 10 3.89 -26.90 30.34
CA ALA A 10 4.79 -25.79 30.15
C ALA A 10 4.43 -25.22 28.78
N LEU A 11 3.70 -24.10 28.81
CA LEU A 11 3.60 -23.20 27.67
C LEU A 11 5.05 -22.92 27.29
N GLU A 12 5.53 -23.55 26.22
CA GLU A 12 6.72 -23.09 25.53
C GLU A 12 6.43 -21.64 25.21
N GLU A 13 7.02 -20.74 26.00
CA GLU A 13 7.02 -19.31 25.78
C GLU A 13 7.69 -19.14 24.41
N THR A 14 6.88 -19.07 23.36
CA THR A 14 7.35 -18.78 22.01
C THR A 14 7.99 -17.41 22.10
N ALA A 15 9.32 -17.40 22.14
CA ALA A 15 10.10 -16.17 22.08
C ALA A 15 9.56 -15.33 20.92
N PRO A 16 9.33 -14.02 21.12
CA PRO A 16 8.84 -13.17 20.06
C PRO A 16 9.78 -13.31 18.86
N VAL A 17 9.21 -13.72 17.73
CA VAL A 17 9.96 -13.78 16.47
C VAL A 17 10.20 -12.34 16.04
N GLU A 18 11.37 -11.80 16.41
CA GLU A 18 11.85 -10.49 15.94
C GLU A 18 12.29 -10.60 14.47
N VAL A 19 11.32 -10.69 13.57
CA VAL A 19 11.56 -10.52 12.13
C VAL A 19 11.26 -9.06 11.78
N ALA A 20 12.31 -8.28 11.57
CA ALA A 20 12.20 -6.96 10.96
C ALA A 20 11.90 -7.14 9.46
N LEU A 21 10.65 -6.94 9.08
CA LEU A 21 10.25 -6.94 7.68
C LEU A 21 10.75 -5.66 6.99
N PRO A 22 11.24 -5.75 5.75
CA PRO A 22 11.66 -4.57 4.99
C PRO A 22 10.47 -3.65 4.67
N THR A 23 10.79 -2.36 4.58
CA THR A 23 9.87 -1.31 4.12
C THR A 23 10.10 -1.04 2.64
N PHE A 24 9.03 -0.87 1.88
CA PHE A 24 9.04 -0.53 0.46
C PHE A 24 8.19 0.71 0.18
N ALA A 25 8.73 1.60 -0.66
CA ALA A 25 7.97 2.68 -1.27
C ALA A 25 7.38 2.18 -2.59
N VAL A 26 6.06 2.06 -2.66
CA VAL A 26 5.33 1.59 -3.83
C VAL A 26 4.58 2.76 -4.44
N LEU A 27 4.76 2.97 -5.73
CA LEU A 27 4.12 4.02 -6.52
C LEU A 27 3.00 3.40 -7.35
N ALA A 28 1.85 4.06 -7.37
CA ALA A 28 0.74 3.76 -8.26
C ALA A 28 0.46 4.97 -9.14
N ARG A 29 0.43 4.77 -10.46
CA ARG A 29 0.08 5.81 -11.43
C ARG A 29 -1.38 5.67 -11.83
N LEU A 30 -2.12 6.76 -11.67
CA LEU A 30 -3.53 6.88 -11.97
C LEU A 30 -3.75 8.03 -12.96
N ARG A 31 -4.85 7.95 -13.69
CA ARG A 31 -5.25 8.96 -14.65
C ARG A 31 -6.36 9.85 -14.09
N SER A 32 -6.24 11.15 -14.32
CA SER A 32 -7.29 12.13 -14.02
C SER A 32 -7.62 12.97 -15.25
N THR A 33 -8.90 13.28 -15.45
CA THR A 33 -9.37 14.21 -16.50
C THR A 33 -9.79 15.56 -15.92
N ALA A 34 -9.23 15.93 -14.76
CA ALA A 34 -9.52 17.19 -14.11
C ALA A 34 -9.04 18.40 -14.94
N ALA A 35 -9.53 19.60 -14.59
CA ALA A 35 -9.27 20.82 -15.36
C ALA A 35 -7.83 21.33 -15.26
N ASP A 36 -7.14 21.05 -14.15
CA ASP A 36 -5.78 21.48 -13.86
C ASP A 36 -5.08 20.51 -12.90
N GLY A 37 -3.77 20.73 -12.67
CA GLY A 37 -2.96 19.87 -11.81
C GLY A 37 -3.48 19.76 -10.37
N PRO A 38 -3.77 20.87 -9.66
CA PRO A 38 -4.37 20.81 -8.32
C PRO A 38 -5.69 20.02 -8.28
N ALA A 39 -6.57 20.22 -9.27
CA ALA A 39 -7.81 19.47 -9.37
C ALA A 39 -7.57 17.99 -9.67
N ALA A 40 -6.53 17.64 -10.44
CA ALA A 40 -6.15 16.25 -10.71
C ALA A 40 -5.67 15.53 -9.44
N VAL A 41 -4.90 16.22 -8.59
CA VAL A 41 -4.50 15.69 -7.28
C VAL A 41 -5.72 15.48 -6.39
N ALA A 42 -6.62 16.45 -6.32
CA ALA A 42 -7.84 16.34 -5.51
C ALA A 42 -8.75 15.19 -5.99
N ASP A 43 -8.87 15.02 -7.31
CA ASP A 43 -9.60 13.92 -7.93
C ASP A 43 -9.01 12.57 -7.53
N VAL A 44 -7.70 12.38 -7.71
CA VAL A 44 -7.03 11.13 -7.32
C VAL A 44 -7.09 10.87 -5.82
N ILE A 45 -6.93 11.88 -4.97
CA ILE A 45 -7.17 11.76 -3.53
C ILE A 45 -8.59 11.25 -3.25
N GLY A 46 -9.59 11.76 -3.98
CA GLY A 46 -10.97 11.27 -3.88
C GLY A 46 -11.12 9.80 -4.26
N GLN A 47 -10.42 9.37 -5.33
CA GLN A 47 -10.43 7.97 -5.79
C GLN A 47 -9.78 7.03 -4.75
N VAL A 48 -8.65 7.42 -4.16
CA VAL A 48 -7.90 6.59 -3.19
C VAL A 48 -8.29 6.84 -1.73
N ALA A 49 -9.28 7.69 -1.47
CA ALA A 49 -9.75 8.01 -0.11
C ALA A 49 -10.09 6.79 0.76
N PRO A 50 -10.64 5.67 0.24
CA PRO A 50 -10.84 4.46 1.05
C PRO A 50 -9.54 3.83 1.55
N SER A 51 -8.40 4.11 0.90
CA SER A 51 -7.04 3.74 1.31
C SER A 51 -6.35 4.81 2.17
N ALA A 52 -7.11 5.77 2.71
CA ALA A 52 -6.54 6.82 3.56
C ALA A 52 -5.69 6.23 4.69
N GLY A 53 -4.45 6.69 4.80
CA GLY A 53 -3.45 6.21 5.77
C GLY A 53 -2.50 5.13 5.23
N LEU A 54 -2.74 4.59 4.03
CA LEU A 54 -1.81 3.66 3.35
C LEU A 54 -0.85 4.39 2.39
N TYR A 55 -1.21 5.60 1.97
CA TYR A 55 -0.39 6.48 1.14
C TYR A 55 0.01 7.73 1.92
N ASP A 56 1.17 8.29 1.57
CA ASP A 56 1.74 9.47 2.24
C ASP A 56 1.97 10.67 1.31
N ASP A 57 1.90 10.48 -0.02
CA ASP A 57 2.08 11.53 -1.00
C ASP A 57 1.25 11.30 -2.27
N VAL A 58 0.84 12.38 -2.92
CA VAL A 58 0.10 12.38 -4.20
C VAL A 58 0.57 13.57 -5.04
N VAL A 59 1.14 13.30 -6.20
CA VAL A 59 1.75 14.33 -7.06
C VAL A 59 1.38 14.15 -8.52
N VAL A 60 1.27 15.26 -9.25
CA VAL A 60 1.18 15.22 -10.72
C VAL A 60 2.54 14.84 -11.28
N GLU A 61 2.60 13.77 -12.08
CA GLU A 61 3.79 13.38 -12.84
C GLU A 61 3.89 14.21 -14.12
N ARG A 62 2.83 14.22 -14.94
CA ARG A 62 2.78 14.96 -16.20
C ARG A 62 1.34 15.21 -16.68
N GLN A 63 1.18 16.18 -17.57
CA GLN A 63 -0.05 16.39 -18.35
C GLN A 63 0.16 15.82 -19.76
N GLU A 64 -0.80 15.04 -20.24
CA GLU A 64 -0.83 14.47 -21.60
C GLU A 64 -1.40 15.45 -22.62
N ASP A 65 -1.12 15.20 -23.90
CA ASP A 65 -1.59 16.01 -25.03
C ASP A 65 -3.11 16.06 -25.14
N ASP A 66 -3.82 15.05 -24.63
CA ASP A 66 -5.28 15.01 -24.59
C ASP A 66 -5.89 15.76 -23.39
N GLY A 67 -5.05 16.45 -22.62
CA GLY A 67 -5.44 17.24 -21.45
C GLY A 67 -5.58 16.44 -20.16
N SER A 68 -5.45 15.11 -20.19
CA SER A 68 -5.45 14.30 -18.97
C SER A 68 -4.15 14.42 -18.19
N PHE A 69 -4.20 14.10 -16.90
CA PHE A 69 -3.07 14.13 -15.99
C PHE A 69 -2.71 12.72 -15.55
N TRP A 70 -1.41 12.42 -15.59
CA TRP A 70 -0.82 11.31 -14.85
C TRP A 70 -0.51 11.79 -13.44
N VAL A 71 -1.07 11.11 -12.45
CA VAL A 71 -0.90 11.41 -11.03
C VAL A 71 -0.36 10.17 -10.35
N VAL A 72 0.68 10.34 -9.55
CA VAL A 72 1.35 9.27 -8.82
C VAL A 72 1.00 9.36 -7.36
N VAL A 73 0.56 8.24 -6.79
CA VAL A 73 0.31 8.06 -5.35
C VAL A 73 1.44 7.22 -4.79
N ARG A 74 2.05 7.65 -3.68
CA ARG A 74 3.10 6.90 -2.98
C ARG A 74 2.54 6.21 -1.74
N PHE A 75 2.72 4.90 -1.69
CA PHE A 75 2.41 4.01 -0.58
C PHE A 75 3.71 3.61 0.11
N VAL A 76 3.70 3.63 1.45
CA VAL A 76 4.81 3.11 2.25
C VAL A 76 4.32 1.85 2.95
N THR A 77 4.86 0.70 2.57
CA THR A 77 4.37 -0.61 3.02
C THR A 77 5.49 -1.42 3.64
N VAL A 78 5.17 -2.24 4.63
CA VAL A 78 6.07 -3.25 5.17
C VAL A 78 5.68 -4.60 4.59
N SER A 79 6.63 -5.33 4.01
CA SER A 79 6.34 -6.59 3.32
C SER A 79 7.52 -7.56 3.36
N VAL A 80 7.29 -8.82 3.00
CA VAL A 80 8.33 -9.87 2.96
C VAL A 80 9.30 -9.70 1.79
N ASP A 81 8.83 -9.10 0.69
CA ASP A 81 9.60 -8.77 -0.50
C ASP A 81 8.91 -7.69 -1.34
N VAL A 82 9.62 -7.18 -2.33
CA VAL A 82 9.16 -6.09 -3.21
C VAL A 82 7.96 -6.50 -4.07
N HIS A 83 7.90 -7.77 -4.50
CA HIS A 83 6.83 -8.26 -5.36
C HIS A 83 5.51 -8.29 -4.59
N THR A 84 5.55 -8.81 -3.36
CA THR A 84 4.42 -8.86 -2.44
C THR A 84 3.96 -7.45 -2.05
N ALA A 85 4.88 -6.50 -1.86
CA ALA A 85 4.53 -5.10 -1.63
C ALA A 85 3.76 -4.48 -2.80
N VAL A 86 4.27 -4.63 -4.04
CA VAL A 86 3.62 -4.14 -5.27
C VAL A 86 2.25 -4.80 -5.47
N LEU A 87 2.17 -6.13 -5.31
CA LEU A 87 0.92 -6.86 -5.44
C LEU A 87 -0.11 -6.40 -4.40
N GLY A 88 0.31 -6.23 -3.14
CA GLY A 88 -0.58 -5.78 -2.07
C GLY A 88 -1.20 -4.41 -2.33
N VAL A 89 -0.42 -3.44 -2.84
CA VAL A 89 -0.95 -2.13 -3.23
C VAL A 89 -1.89 -2.24 -4.42
N HIS A 90 -1.51 -3.01 -5.44
CA HIS A 90 -2.36 -3.24 -6.62
C HIS A 90 -3.70 -3.89 -6.23
N GLU A 91 -3.69 -4.94 -5.41
CA GLU A 91 -4.90 -5.63 -4.92
C GLU A 91 -5.76 -4.73 -4.04
N THR A 92 -5.14 -3.89 -3.21
CA THR A 92 -5.86 -2.91 -2.39
C THR A 92 -6.62 -1.90 -3.26
N LEU A 93 -5.96 -1.34 -4.27
CA LEU A 93 -6.55 -0.35 -5.17
C LEU A 93 -7.64 -0.97 -6.05
N THR A 94 -7.35 -2.12 -6.67
CA THR A 94 -8.33 -2.83 -7.51
C THR A 94 -9.53 -3.33 -6.70
N GLY A 95 -9.33 -3.79 -5.47
CA GLY A 95 -10.41 -4.16 -4.55
C GLY A 95 -11.34 -3.00 -4.17
N GLN A 96 -10.86 -1.76 -4.31
CA GLN A 96 -11.63 -0.53 -4.10
C GLN A 96 -12.25 0.01 -5.40
N GLY A 97 -12.04 -0.67 -6.54
CA GLY A 97 -12.52 -0.23 -7.85
C GLY A 97 -11.70 0.92 -8.44
N VAL A 98 -10.50 1.18 -7.93
CA VAL A 98 -9.61 2.21 -8.45
C VAL A 98 -8.89 1.67 -9.69
N ALA A 99 -9.02 2.37 -10.81
CA ALA A 99 -8.31 2.05 -12.04
C ALA A 99 -6.86 2.56 -11.94
N VAL A 100 -5.91 1.64 -12.06
CA VAL A 100 -4.47 1.92 -11.95
C VAL A 100 -3.79 1.50 -13.23
N ASP A 101 -2.99 2.38 -13.82
CA ASP A 101 -2.29 2.12 -15.07
C ASP A 101 -0.97 1.39 -14.85
N GLU A 102 -0.26 1.71 -13.76
CA GLU A 102 1.00 1.06 -13.41
C GLU A 102 1.21 1.08 -11.89
N VAL A 103 1.79 0.01 -11.34
CA VAL A 103 2.24 -0.07 -9.94
C VAL A 103 3.66 -0.63 -9.91
N TRP A 104 4.58 0.06 -9.22
CA TRP A 104 5.97 -0.34 -9.11
C TRP A 104 6.57 0.10 -7.78
N ALA A 105 7.72 -0.46 -7.40
CA ALA A 105 8.43 -0.05 -6.18
C ALA A 105 9.71 0.71 -6.50
N LEU A 106 10.08 1.63 -5.61
CA LEU A 106 11.40 2.24 -5.57
C LEU A 106 12.23 1.57 -4.46
N PRO A 107 13.53 1.31 -4.69
CA PRO A 107 14.44 1.00 -3.58
C PRO A 107 14.53 2.23 -2.67
N ILE A 108 14.36 2.02 -1.35
CA ILE A 108 14.53 3.05 -0.31
C ILE A 108 15.89 2.90 0.37
#